data_AF-A0A9D8G8F5-F1
#
_entry.id   AF-A0A9D8G8F5-F1
#
_cell.length_a   1.000
_cell.length_b   1.000
_cell.length_c   1.000
_cell.angle_alpha   90.00
_cell.angle_beta   90.00
_cell.angle_gamma   90.00
#
_symmetry.space_group_name_H-M   'P 1'
#
loop_
_entity.id
_entity.type
_entity.pdbx_description
1 polymer ?
#
loop_
_entity_poly.entity_id
_entity_poly.type
_entity_poly.pdbx_seq_one_letter_code
_entity_poly.pdbx_strand_id
1 'polypeptide(L)'
;MSIIASVIQSRLIKKGNAISMRRASWPMSGLSAASKKLLNMRQIMPLRASLMMALCGLVLGSCSSLMPTGQGALGNKAVQAIDSSLPIADRLGIPRPLAAQEQEDIYWGVKVKDPYRFLEQRTDPKVIEWTKAQAVASEQILTKINGRKELEARLRSIMDSLGVSTSAPKRSSHGHWFYTRRLAQENRANIVWREGFDKPEHVLVDIDAISRSEKKALAIQGFWPSSNGRRLAYTVQEGGSEIGSLHVMDVMTKKPVIEPIDRVRFASLSWDA
;
A
#
# COMPACT_ATOMS: atom_id res chain seq x y z
N MET A 1 -20.05 18.38 -16.51
CA MET A 1 -18.58 18.22 -16.34
C MET A 1 -17.71 18.93 -17.38
N SER A 2 -18.28 19.52 -18.46
CA SER A 2 -17.51 20.26 -19.48
C SER A 2 -17.01 21.65 -19.03
N ILE A 3 -17.64 22.24 -18.01
CA ILE A 3 -17.33 23.60 -17.54
C ILE A 3 -16.06 23.63 -16.67
N ILE A 4 -15.77 22.56 -15.92
CA ILE A 4 -14.65 22.52 -14.96
C ILE A 4 -13.30 22.37 -15.68
N ALA A 5 -13.23 21.53 -16.73
CA ALA A 5 -12.02 21.42 -17.56
C ALA A 5 -11.69 22.75 -18.26
N SER A 6 -12.72 23.48 -18.70
CA SER A 6 -12.56 24.79 -19.35
C SER A 6 -12.06 25.89 -18.40
N VAL A 7 -12.44 25.85 -17.12
CA VAL A 7 -11.99 26.85 -16.12
C VAL A 7 -10.53 26.63 -15.71
N ILE A 8 -10.09 25.36 -15.64
CA ILE A 8 -8.70 25.00 -15.31
C ILE A 8 -7.76 25.39 -16.47
N GLN A 9 -8.16 25.11 -17.71
CA GLN A 9 -7.38 25.47 -18.90
C GLN A 9 -7.28 26.99 -19.07
N SER A 10 -8.35 27.74 -18.78
CA SER A 10 -8.38 29.22 -18.86
C SER A 10 -7.46 29.92 -17.84
N ARG A 11 -7.31 29.38 -16.62
CA ARG A 11 -6.42 29.96 -15.59
C ARG A 11 -4.94 29.67 -15.84
N LEU A 12 -4.60 28.56 -16.50
CA LEU A 12 -3.22 28.14 -16.79
C LEU A 12 -2.63 28.85 -18.02
N ILE A 13 -3.45 29.19 -19.02
CA ILE A 13 -3.01 29.86 -20.26
C ILE A 13 -2.50 31.30 -20.01
N LYS A 14 -2.99 32.00 -18.98
CA LYS A 14 -2.53 33.37 -18.66
C LYS A 14 -1.11 33.48 -18.09
N LYS A 15 -0.41 32.38 -17.79
CA LYS A 15 0.94 32.39 -17.19
C LYS A 15 1.99 31.56 -17.96
N GLY A 16 1.73 31.18 -19.22
CA GLY A 16 2.70 30.44 -20.04
C GLY A 16 3.02 29.02 -19.55
N ASN A 17 2.14 28.43 -18.71
CA ASN A 17 2.34 27.12 -18.11
C ASN A 17 1.18 26.19 -18.48
N ALA A 18 1.21 25.62 -19.67
CA ALA A 18 0.22 24.63 -20.07
C ALA A 18 0.55 23.26 -19.44
N ILE A 19 -0.36 22.75 -18.61
CA ILE A 19 -0.38 21.36 -18.14
C ILE A 19 -1.67 20.77 -18.67
N SER A 20 -1.58 19.77 -19.54
CA SER A 20 -2.76 19.10 -20.10
C SER A 20 -3.07 17.82 -19.31
N MET A 21 -4.25 17.77 -18.70
CA MET A 21 -4.77 16.54 -18.06
C MET A 21 -5.55 15.76 -19.11
N ARG A 22 -5.02 14.61 -19.56
CA ARG A 22 -5.76 13.71 -20.47
C ARG A 22 -6.43 12.59 -19.70
N ARG A 23 -7.67 12.27 -20.11
CA ARG A 23 -8.41 11.09 -19.64
C ARG A 23 -7.73 9.84 -20.20
N ALA A 24 -7.38 8.89 -19.34
CA ALA A 24 -6.89 7.59 -19.79
C ALA A 24 -8.03 6.87 -20.55
N SER A 25 -7.84 6.65 -21.84
CA SER A 25 -8.62 5.71 -22.64
C SER A 25 -7.63 4.70 -23.22
N TRP A 26 -7.87 3.42 -23.01
CA TRP A 26 -7.04 2.33 -23.51
C TRP A 26 -7.52 1.96 -24.92
N PRO A 27 -6.72 2.11 -25.99
CA PRO A 27 -7.03 1.49 -27.26
C PRO A 27 -6.50 0.05 -27.26
N MET A 28 -7.42 -0.92 -27.24
CA MET A 28 -7.15 -2.31 -27.60
C MET A 28 -7.01 -2.42 -29.13
N SER A 29 -5.81 -2.16 -29.66
CA SER A 29 -5.37 -2.69 -30.97
C SER A 29 -3.95 -2.25 -31.28
N GLY A 30 -3.06 -3.21 -31.51
CA GLY A 30 -1.75 -2.96 -32.11
C GLY A 30 -0.57 -3.63 -31.42
N LEU A 31 -0.51 -4.97 -31.43
CA LEU A 31 0.76 -5.69 -31.24
C LEU A 31 1.26 -6.16 -32.61
N SER A 32 2.49 -5.79 -32.95
CA SER A 32 3.13 -6.09 -34.23
C SER A 32 3.65 -7.53 -34.30
N ALA A 33 3.94 -7.99 -35.53
CA ALA A 33 4.31 -9.37 -35.86
C ALA A 33 5.58 -9.91 -35.15
N ALA A 34 6.38 -9.06 -34.50
CA ALA A 34 7.58 -9.47 -33.78
C ALA A 34 7.28 -10.20 -32.45
N SER A 35 6.08 -10.04 -31.88
CA SER A 35 5.70 -10.66 -30.60
C SER A 35 5.25 -12.12 -30.71
N LYS A 36 4.96 -12.61 -31.92
CA LYS A 36 4.46 -13.99 -32.15
C LYS A 36 5.57 -15.03 -32.35
N LYS A 37 6.83 -14.61 -32.52
CA LYS A 37 7.95 -15.53 -32.84
C LYS A 37 8.69 -16.08 -31.62
N LEU A 38 8.35 -15.64 -30.41
CA LEU A 38 8.98 -16.09 -29.15
C LEU A 38 8.16 -17.14 -28.38
N LEU A 39 6.99 -17.56 -28.89
CA LEU A 39 6.11 -18.49 -28.17
C LEU A 39 6.10 -19.93 -28.69
N ASN A 40 6.96 -20.28 -29.65
CA ASN A 40 7.06 -21.65 -30.18
C ASN A 40 8.52 -22.07 -30.40
N MET A 41 9.17 -22.54 -29.34
CA MET A 41 10.37 -23.38 -29.45
C MET A 41 10.33 -24.42 -28.31
N ARG A 42 9.78 -25.58 -28.64
CA ARG A 42 9.93 -26.85 -27.91
C ARG A 42 10.98 -27.69 -28.65
N GLN A 43 11.70 -28.52 -27.89
CA GLN A 43 12.82 -29.40 -28.29
C GLN A 43 14.14 -28.62 -28.40
N ILE A 44 15.19 -28.91 -27.64
CA ILE A 44 15.95 -30.17 -27.60
C ILE A 44 16.64 -30.32 -26.22
N MET A 45 16.59 -31.53 -25.65
CA MET A 45 17.49 -32.01 -24.58
C MET A 45 18.44 -33.04 -25.22
N PRO A 46 19.67 -33.23 -24.71
CA PRO A 46 19.92 -34.57 -24.19
C PRO A 46 20.75 -34.64 -22.90
N LEU A 47 20.40 -35.67 -22.12
CA LEU A 47 21.23 -36.56 -21.30
C LEU A 47 22.48 -36.00 -20.60
N ARG A 48 22.41 -35.96 -19.26
CA ARG A 48 23.38 -36.63 -18.38
C ARG A 48 22.66 -37.14 -17.12
N ALA A 49 22.72 -38.44 -16.92
CA ALA A 49 22.05 -39.17 -15.85
C ALA A 49 22.89 -39.26 -14.58
N SER A 50 22.18 -39.32 -13.45
CA SER A 50 22.43 -40.02 -12.18
C SER A 50 23.81 -39.95 -11.52
N LEU A 51 23.84 -39.51 -10.25
CA LEU A 51 24.09 -40.37 -9.06
C LEU A 51 24.21 -39.49 -7.79
N MET A 52 23.25 -39.57 -6.87
CA MET A 52 23.44 -39.62 -5.39
C MET A 52 22.13 -39.33 -4.66
N MET A 53 21.45 -40.40 -4.25
CA MET A 53 20.45 -40.41 -3.19
C MET A 53 20.69 -41.72 -2.42
N ALA A 54 21.39 -41.62 -1.28
CA ALA A 54 21.40 -42.60 -0.20
C ALA A 54 22.40 -42.15 0.87
N LEU A 55 21.89 -41.68 2.01
CA LEU A 55 22.32 -42.04 3.38
C LEU A 55 21.69 -41.02 4.34
N CYS A 56 20.70 -41.45 5.11
CA CYS A 56 20.81 -41.57 6.57
C CYS A 56 19.40 -41.67 7.15
N GLY A 57 18.90 -42.91 7.24
CA GLY A 57 17.78 -43.28 8.08
C GLY A 57 18.23 -44.39 9.03
N LEU A 58 17.71 -44.35 10.25
CA LEU A 58 17.82 -45.32 11.35
C LEU A 58 19.11 -45.32 12.19
N VAL A 59 19.01 -44.73 13.39
CA VAL A 59 19.32 -45.43 14.65
C VAL A 59 18.24 -45.07 15.69
N LEU A 60 17.37 -46.04 16.00
CA LEU A 60 16.59 -46.11 17.24
C LEU A 60 17.25 -47.20 18.09
N GLY A 61 17.50 -46.92 19.37
CA GLY A 61 17.99 -47.94 20.31
C GLY A 61 18.57 -47.38 21.60
N SER A 62 17.68 -47.10 22.56
CA SER A 62 17.83 -47.21 24.02
C SER A 62 19.17 -46.88 24.70
N CYS A 63 19.15 -45.81 25.52
CA CYS A 63 19.87 -45.83 26.79
C CYS A 63 19.04 -45.10 27.85
N SER A 64 18.46 -45.90 28.74
CA SER A 64 17.86 -45.45 29.99
C SER A 64 18.98 -45.15 30.99
N SER A 65 19.06 -43.92 31.50
CA SER A 65 19.41 -43.55 32.89
C SER A 65 20.03 -42.15 32.97
N LEU A 66 19.76 -41.49 34.11
CA LEU A 66 20.29 -40.20 34.57
C LEU A 66 19.58 -38.93 34.08
N MET A 67 18.50 -38.62 34.80
CA MET A 67 18.09 -37.24 35.11
C MET A 67 19.24 -36.47 35.78
N PRO A 68 19.32 -35.16 35.54
CA PRO A 68 19.48 -34.22 36.63
C PRO A 68 18.21 -33.38 36.75
N THR A 69 17.65 -33.42 37.96
CA THR A 69 16.63 -32.53 38.49
C THR A 69 17.01 -31.07 38.27
N GLY A 70 16.29 -30.40 37.38
CA GLY A 70 16.27 -28.96 37.23
C GLY A 70 14.81 -28.49 37.21
N GLN A 71 14.21 -28.35 38.39
CA GLN A 71 12.94 -27.65 38.57
C GLN A 71 13.13 -26.17 38.23
N GLY A 72 12.97 -25.83 36.95
CA GLY A 72 12.64 -24.49 36.51
C GLY A 72 11.12 -24.42 36.37
N ALA A 73 10.44 -23.80 37.34
CA ALA A 73 9.01 -23.58 37.32
C ALA A 73 8.61 -22.69 36.13
N LEU A 74 8.36 -23.32 34.97
CA LEU A 74 7.54 -22.72 33.92
C LEU A 74 6.11 -22.71 34.47
N GLY A 75 5.72 -21.57 35.02
CA GLY A 75 4.35 -21.33 35.45
C GLY A 75 3.41 -21.61 34.29
N ASN A 76 2.68 -22.72 34.39
CA ASN A 76 1.48 -22.98 33.62
C ASN A 76 0.51 -21.84 33.92
N LYS A 77 0.56 -20.77 33.14
CA LYS A 77 -0.59 -19.89 33.02
C LYS A 77 -1.68 -20.76 32.43
N ALA A 78 -2.63 -21.14 33.27
CA ALA A 78 -3.84 -21.79 32.87
C ALA A 78 -4.42 -21.00 31.69
N VAL A 79 -4.34 -21.58 30.49
CA VAL A 79 -5.21 -21.18 29.39
C VAL A 79 -6.60 -21.55 29.91
N GLN A 80 -7.36 -20.56 30.35
CA GLN A 80 -8.75 -20.77 30.76
C GLN A 80 -9.44 -21.55 29.64
N ALA A 81 -9.96 -22.73 29.98
CA ALA A 81 -10.69 -23.56 29.04
C ALA A 81 -11.87 -22.74 28.52
N ILE A 82 -11.85 -22.45 27.22
CA ILE A 82 -12.95 -21.77 26.54
C ILE A 82 -14.13 -22.74 26.59
N ASP A 83 -15.21 -22.36 27.28
CA ASP A 83 -16.40 -23.21 27.41
C ASP A 83 -16.90 -23.60 26.02
N SER A 84 -16.73 -24.89 25.70
CA SER A 84 -16.99 -25.42 24.37
C SER A 84 -18.47 -25.57 24.03
N SER A 85 -19.37 -25.09 24.89
CA SER A 85 -20.82 -25.09 24.68
C SER A 85 -21.36 -23.78 24.11
N LEU A 86 -20.67 -22.64 24.28
CA LEU A 86 -21.14 -21.33 23.80
C LEU A 86 -20.89 -21.14 22.29
N PRO A 87 -21.65 -20.31 21.57
CA PRO A 87 -21.27 -19.91 20.21
C PRO A 87 -19.86 -19.33 20.16
N ILE A 88 -19.10 -19.58 19.07
CA ILE A 88 -17.70 -19.12 18.93
C ILE A 88 -17.58 -17.60 19.15
N ALA A 89 -18.56 -16.82 18.68
CA ALA A 89 -18.60 -15.37 18.91
C ALA A 89 -18.62 -15.00 20.40
N ASP A 90 -19.41 -15.72 21.20
CA ASP A 90 -19.56 -15.47 22.63
C ASP A 90 -18.32 -15.92 23.39
N ARG A 91 -17.69 -17.04 22.98
CA ARG A 91 -16.38 -17.49 23.50
C ARG A 91 -15.25 -16.50 23.24
N LEU A 92 -15.30 -15.82 22.10
CA LEU A 92 -14.26 -14.90 21.65
C LEU A 92 -14.54 -13.44 22.03
N GLY A 93 -15.69 -13.15 22.68
CA GLY A 93 -16.09 -11.79 23.05
C GLY A 93 -16.38 -10.89 21.84
N ILE A 94 -16.79 -11.48 20.71
CA ILE A 94 -17.13 -10.72 19.50
C ILE A 94 -18.50 -10.05 19.72
N PRO A 95 -18.62 -8.72 19.57
CA PRO A 95 -19.89 -8.04 19.72
C PRO A 95 -20.91 -8.60 18.73
N ARG A 96 -22.16 -8.76 19.20
CA ARG A 96 -23.27 -9.13 18.31
C ARG A 96 -23.42 -8.08 17.19
N PRO A 97 -23.87 -8.47 15.99
CA PRO A 97 -24.27 -7.50 14.99
C PRO A 97 -25.38 -6.61 15.54
N LEU A 98 -25.43 -5.35 15.10
CA LEU A 98 -26.58 -4.49 15.36
C LEU A 98 -27.86 -5.16 14.82
N ALA A 99 -29.01 -4.90 15.45
CA ALA A 99 -30.26 -5.54 15.07
C ALA A 99 -30.58 -5.30 13.59
N ALA A 100 -30.98 -6.37 12.89
CA ALA A 100 -31.45 -6.30 11.53
C ALA A 100 -32.67 -5.37 11.42
N GLN A 101 -32.75 -4.62 10.32
CA GLN A 101 -33.89 -3.76 9.99
C GLN A 101 -34.61 -4.30 8.76
N GLU A 102 -35.91 -4.08 8.64
CA GLU A 102 -36.62 -4.43 7.41
C GLU A 102 -36.32 -3.40 6.33
N GLN A 103 -35.50 -3.81 5.36
CA GLN A 103 -35.17 -3.02 4.17
C GLN A 103 -35.08 -3.98 2.98
N GLU A 104 -35.76 -3.65 1.89
CA GLU A 104 -35.71 -4.41 0.64
C GLU A 104 -35.79 -3.47 -0.57
N ASP A 105 -35.19 -3.89 -1.67
CA ASP A 105 -35.33 -3.26 -2.99
C ASP A 105 -35.89 -4.27 -3.99
N ILE A 106 -36.56 -3.77 -5.05
CA ILE A 106 -37.05 -4.61 -6.14
C ILE A 106 -36.19 -4.36 -7.38
N TYR A 107 -35.49 -5.40 -7.81
CA TYR A 107 -34.66 -5.39 -9.02
C TYR A 107 -35.27 -6.33 -10.06
N TRP A 108 -35.76 -5.77 -11.18
CA TRP A 108 -36.40 -6.55 -12.27
C TRP A 108 -37.51 -7.51 -11.79
N GLY A 109 -38.33 -7.06 -10.83
CA GLY A 109 -39.42 -7.86 -10.24
C GLY A 109 -38.97 -8.81 -9.11
N VAL A 110 -37.67 -8.89 -8.81
CA VAL A 110 -37.12 -9.71 -7.71
C VAL A 110 -36.92 -8.85 -6.47
N LYS A 111 -37.52 -9.25 -5.34
CA LYS A 111 -37.28 -8.64 -4.03
C LYS A 111 -35.93 -9.08 -3.47
N VAL A 112 -35.08 -8.12 -3.11
CA VAL A 112 -33.77 -8.35 -2.49
C VAL A 112 -33.74 -7.66 -1.13
N LYS A 113 -33.64 -8.45 -0.06
CA LYS A 113 -33.55 -7.94 1.32
C LYS A 113 -32.13 -7.50 1.64
N ASP A 114 -32.00 -6.35 2.29
CA ASP A 114 -30.73 -5.82 2.79
C ASP A 114 -30.89 -5.33 4.24
N PRO A 115 -30.98 -6.26 5.20
CA PRO A 115 -31.34 -5.92 6.57
C PRO A 115 -30.29 -5.10 7.33
N TYR A 116 -29.13 -4.87 6.71
CA TYR A 116 -28.00 -4.14 7.30
C TYR A 116 -27.64 -2.88 6.51
N ARG A 117 -28.49 -2.42 5.57
CA ARG A 117 -28.31 -1.17 4.80
C ARG A 117 -27.91 0.02 5.68
N PHE A 118 -28.45 0.11 6.89
CA PHE A 118 -28.13 1.21 7.81
C PHE A 118 -26.64 1.26 8.22
N LEU A 119 -25.89 0.16 8.11
CA LEU A 119 -24.43 0.16 8.34
C LEU A 119 -23.67 1.02 7.32
N GLU A 120 -24.29 1.36 6.18
CA GLU A 120 -23.74 2.32 5.21
C GLU A 120 -23.70 3.75 5.77
N GLN A 121 -24.47 4.05 6.82
CA GLN A 121 -24.48 5.34 7.51
C GLN A 121 -23.29 5.47 8.46
N ARG A 122 -22.10 5.67 7.89
CA ARG A 122 -20.82 5.69 8.61
C ARG A 122 -20.68 6.78 9.68
N THR A 123 -21.57 7.78 9.66
CA THR A 123 -21.62 8.86 10.67
C THR A 123 -22.61 8.60 11.79
N ASP A 124 -23.42 7.53 11.71
CA ASP A 124 -24.34 7.14 12.79
C ASP A 124 -23.54 6.72 14.03
N PRO A 125 -23.78 7.34 15.21
CA PRO A 125 -23.12 6.97 16.45
C PRO A 125 -23.17 5.48 16.79
N LYS A 126 -24.29 4.79 16.52
CA LYS A 126 -24.45 3.35 16.79
C LYS A 126 -23.55 2.52 15.89
N VAL A 127 -23.45 2.88 14.61
CA VAL A 127 -22.56 2.21 13.65
C VAL A 127 -21.11 2.42 14.03
N ILE A 128 -20.74 3.64 14.45
CA ILE A 128 -19.38 3.97 14.92
C ILE A 128 -19.04 3.16 16.17
N GLU A 129 -19.92 3.13 17.17
CA GLU A 129 -19.72 2.39 18.42
C GLU A 129 -19.55 0.89 18.15
N TRP A 130 -20.45 0.31 17.37
CA TRP A 130 -20.38 -1.09 16.99
C TRP A 130 -19.08 -1.41 16.23
N THR A 131 -18.68 -0.58 15.27
CA THR A 131 -17.43 -0.77 14.51
C THR A 131 -16.21 -0.73 15.42
N LYS A 132 -16.17 0.17 16.41
CA LYS A 132 -15.11 0.21 17.42
C LYS A 132 -15.08 -1.05 18.27
N ALA A 133 -16.24 -1.55 18.70
CA ALA A 133 -16.33 -2.77 19.48
C ALA A 133 -15.81 -3.98 18.67
N GLN A 134 -16.14 -4.07 17.38
CA GLN A 134 -15.60 -5.10 16.48
C GLN A 134 -14.07 -5.01 16.35
N ALA A 135 -13.53 -3.79 16.22
CA ALA A 135 -12.08 -3.58 16.14
C ALA A 135 -11.36 -4.02 17.43
N VAL A 136 -11.93 -3.72 18.61
CA VAL A 136 -11.39 -4.15 19.90
C VAL A 136 -11.38 -5.66 20.02
N ALA A 137 -12.49 -6.34 19.71
CA ALA A 137 -12.56 -7.79 19.76
C ALA A 137 -11.56 -8.43 18.79
N SER A 138 -11.43 -7.88 17.58
CA SER A 138 -10.45 -8.33 16.59
C SER A 138 -9.03 -8.25 17.13
N GLU A 139 -8.63 -7.11 17.72
CA GLU A 139 -7.28 -6.96 18.29
C GLU A 139 -7.06 -7.93 19.46
N GLN A 140 -8.06 -8.14 20.32
CA GLN A 140 -7.97 -9.10 21.44
C GLN A 140 -7.79 -10.55 20.97
N ILE A 141 -8.44 -10.93 19.87
CA ILE A 141 -8.29 -12.26 19.28
C ILE A 141 -6.90 -12.38 18.64
N LEU A 142 -6.53 -11.40 17.83
CA LEU A 142 -5.29 -11.44 17.05
C LEU A 142 -4.03 -11.37 17.94
N THR A 143 -4.07 -10.64 19.05
CA THR A 143 -2.94 -10.54 20.00
C THR A 143 -2.66 -11.84 20.75
N LYS A 144 -3.63 -12.77 20.81
CA LYS A 144 -3.48 -14.09 21.43
C LYS A 144 -2.84 -15.14 20.51
N ILE A 145 -2.61 -14.80 19.24
CA ILE A 145 -1.97 -15.72 18.30
C ILE A 145 -0.51 -15.94 18.71
N ASN A 146 -0.18 -17.17 19.12
CA ASN A 146 1.19 -17.58 19.43
C ASN A 146 2.09 -17.37 18.21
N GLY A 147 3.27 -16.79 18.40
CA GLY A 147 4.20 -16.50 17.30
C GLY A 147 3.97 -15.15 16.60
N ARG A 148 2.92 -14.38 16.94
CA ARG A 148 2.64 -13.08 16.28
C ARG A 148 3.79 -12.08 16.47
N LYS A 149 4.33 -11.98 17.68
CA LYS A 149 5.42 -11.02 17.99
C LYS A 149 6.71 -11.43 17.30
N GLU A 150 7.00 -12.72 17.26
CA GLU A 150 8.18 -13.30 16.60
C GLU A 150 8.09 -13.09 15.08
N LEU A 151 6.91 -13.30 14.49
CA LEU A 151 6.64 -13.03 13.08
C LEU A 151 6.78 -11.54 12.77
N GLU A 152 6.19 -10.66 13.59
CA GLU A 152 6.32 -9.21 13.42
C GLU A 152 7.79 -8.77 13.47
N ALA A 153 8.55 -9.23 14.46
CA ALA A 153 9.96 -8.92 14.60
C ALA A 153 10.78 -9.42 13.39
N ARG A 154 10.49 -10.63 12.91
CA ARG A 154 11.16 -11.19 11.73
C ARG A 154 10.86 -10.37 10.47
N LEU A 155 9.61 -9.98 10.25
CA LEU A 155 9.21 -9.15 9.12
C LEU A 155 9.89 -7.78 9.18
N ARG A 156 9.90 -7.12 10.34
CA ARG A 156 10.61 -5.85 10.54
C ARG A 156 12.09 -5.98 10.21
N SER A 157 12.76 -7.00 10.75
CA SER A 157 14.18 -7.26 10.47
C SER A 157 14.48 -7.42 8.97
N ILE A 158 13.62 -8.14 8.23
CA ILE A 158 13.78 -8.29 6.78
C ILE A 158 13.56 -6.95 6.06
N MET A 159 12.51 -6.21 6.41
CA MET A 159 12.19 -4.93 5.79
C MET A 159 13.28 -3.87 6.04
N ASP A 160 13.88 -3.87 7.22
CA ASP A 160 14.94 -2.92 7.61
C ASP A 160 16.31 -3.30 7.02
N SER A 161 16.52 -4.58 6.68
CA SER A 161 17.78 -5.08 6.10
C SER A 161 18.12 -4.46 4.74
N LEU A 162 17.13 -3.93 4.00
CA LEU A 162 17.33 -3.33 2.69
C LEU A 162 18.08 -1.99 2.75
N GLY A 163 18.12 -1.33 3.91
CA GLY A 163 18.81 -0.05 4.16
C GLY A 163 18.17 1.15 3.42
N VAL A 164 17.93 1.01 2.12
CA VAL A 164 17.25 1.97 1.26
C VAL A 164 16.38 1.24 0.22
N SER A 165 15.20 1.79 -0.04
CA SER A 165 14.30 1.37 -1.11
C SER A 165 14.10 2.54 -2.06
N THR A 166 14.21 2.31 -3.37
CA THR A 166 14.03 3.34 -4.40
C THR A 166 13.05 2.89 -5.48
N SER A 167 12.31 3.84 -6.06
CA SER A 167 11.57 3.59 -7.29
C SER A 167 12.49 3.55 -8.51
N ALA A 168 11.98 3.01 -9.63
CA ALA A 168 12.61 3.24 -10.93
C ALA A 168 12.77 4.76 -11.16
N PRO A 169 13.97 5.22 -11.54
CA PRO A 169 14.22 6.64 -11.63
C PRO A 169 13.74 7.22 -12.97
N LYS A 170 13.33 8.49 -12.95
CA LYS A 170 12.92 9.28 -14.10
C LYS A 170 14.02 10.28 -14.43
N ARG A 171 14.46 10.32 -15.69
CA ARG A 171 15.50 11.23 -16.15
C ARG A 171 14.90 12.37 -16.97
N SER A 172 15.28 13.61 -16.68
CA SER A 172 14.91 14.78 -17.49
C SER A 172 15.82 14.91 -18.72
N SER A 173 15.42 15.73 -19.69
CA SER A 173 16.24 16.06 -20.87
C SER A 173 17.56 16.75 -20.51
N HIS A 174 17.63 17.42 -19.36
CA HIS A 174 18.82 18.09 -18.86
C HIS A 174 19.70 17.19 -17.98
N GLY A 175 19.36 15.90 -17.86
CA GLY A 175 20.16 14.92 -17.12
C GLY A 175 19.83 14.81 -15.63
N HIS A 176 18.84 15.55 -15.14
CA HIS A 176 18.39 15.43 -13.75
C HIS A 176 17.67 14.10 -13.51
N TRP A 177 17.85 13.52 -12.34
CA TRP A 177 17.24 12.25 -11.94
C TRP A 177 16.24 12.48 -10.81
N PHE A 178 15.08 11.85 -10.90
CA PHE A 178 14.00 11.93 -9.91
C PHE A 178 13.50 10.53 -9.56
N TYR A 179 13.34 10.24 -8.28
CA TYR A 179 12.81 8.97 -7.80
C TYR A 179 12.24 9.13 -6.40
N THR A 180 11.48 8.14 -5.93
CA THR A 180 11.17 8.04 -4.51
C THR A 180 12.26 7.26 -3.79
N ARG A 181 12.58 7.67 -2.57
CA ARG A 181 13.50 6.97 -1.67
C ARG A 181 12.85 6.81 -0.30
N ARG A 182 12.96 5.61 0.27
CA ARG A 182 12.65 5.31 1.68
C ARG A 182 13.88 4.69 2.35
N LEU A 183 14.41 5.32 3.39
CA LEU A 183 15.41 4.73 4.28
C LEU A 183 14.73 3.76 5.26
N ALA A 184 15.48 2.82 5.83
CA ALA A 184 14.93 1.83 6.77
C ALA A 184 14.09 2.47 7.90
N GLN A 185 14.58 3.57 8.48
CA GLN A 185 13.94 4.32 9.56
C GLN A 185 12.81 5.26 9.10
N GLU A 186 12.62 5.46 7.79
CA GLU A 186 11.54 6.30 7.25
C GLU A 186 10.27 5.46 7.07
N ASN A 187 9.14 6.03 7.50
CA ASN A 187 7.84 5.35 7.40
C ASN A 187 7.32 5.36 5.96
N ARG A 188 7.61 6.44 5.22
CA ARG A 188 7.15 6.64 3.83
C ARG A 188 8.29 7.08 2.93
N ALA A 189 8.16 6.75 1.64
CA ALA A 189 9.11 7.18 0.65
C ALA A 189 8.96 8.68 0.34
N ASN A 190 10.07 9.39 0.30
CA ASN A 190 10.18 10.80 -0.04
C ASN A 190 10.53 10.97 -1.53
N ILE A 191 10.16 12.09 -2.15
CA ILE A 191 10.62 12.40 -3.52
C ILE A 191 11.97 13.09 -3.42
N VAL A 192 12.96 12.54 -4.13
CA VAL A 192 14.32 13.06 -4.19
C VAL A 192 14.73 13.35 -5.62
N TRP A 193 15.74 14.19 -5.78
CA TRP A 193 16.34 14.47 -7.07
C TRP A 193 17.86 14.63 -7.01
N ARG A 194 18.50 14.53 -8.17
CA ARG A 194 19.94 14.77 -8.39
C ARG A 194 20.13 15.52 -9.71
N GLU A 195 21.12 16.40 -9.79
CA GLU A 195 21.52 17.05 -11.04
C GLU A 195 22.13 16.06 -12.05
N GLY A 196 22.73 14.98 -11.54
CA GLY A 196 23.35 13.90 -12.32
C GLY A 196 23.52 12.66 -11.46
N PHE A 197 23.91 11.54 -12.07
CA PHE A 197 24.00 10.26 -11.35
C PHE A 197 25.01 10.30 -10.19
N ASP A 198 26.20 10.84 -10.45
CA ASP A 198 27.28 10.99 -9.47
C ASP A 198 27.21 12.29 -8.67
N LYS A 199 26.07 13.00 -8.71
CA LYS A 199 25.86 14.24 -7.96
C LYS A 199 25.15 13.96 -6.64
N PRO A 200 25.29 14.86 -5.65
CA PRO A 200 24.58 14.75 -4.38
C PRO A 200 23.08 14.60 -4.56
N GLU A 201 22.45 13.94 -3.59
CA GLU A 201 21.00 13.78 -3.56
C GLU A 201 20.35 14.88 -2.73
N HIS A 202 19.21 15.37 -3.22
CA HIS A 202 18.42 16.39 -2.56
C HIS A 202 16.98 15.91 -2.36
N VAL A 203 16.47 16.02 -1.14
CA VAL A 203 15.04 15.76 -0.85
C VAL A 203 14.20 16.94 -1.34
N LEU A 204 13.20 16.67 -2.19
CA LEU A 204 12.23 17.65 -2.67
C LEU A 204 10.95 17.62 -1.84
N VAL A 205 10.43 16.43 -1.58
CA VAL A 205 9.18 16.24 -0.83
C VAL A 205 9.45 15.24 0.30
N ASP A 206 9.60 15.78 1.50
CA ASP A 206 9.60 15.01 2.75
C ASP A 206 8.15 14.88 3.24
N ILE A 207 7.51 13.76 2.90
CA ILE A 207 6.07 13.59 3.15
C ILE A 207 5.77 13.40 4.64
N ASP A 208 6.72 12.86 5.40
CA ASP A 208 6.55 12.67 6.84
C ASP A 208 6.71 14.01 7.57
N ALA A 209 7.60 14.91 7.14
CA ALA A 209 7.67 16.29 7.64
C ALA A 209 6.39 17.07 7.35
N ILE A 210 5.85 16.99 6.12
CA ILE A 210 4.59 17.66 5.76
C ILE A 210 3.43 17.08 6.59
N SER A 211 3.34 15.76 6.69
CA SER A 211 2.32 15.06 7.50
C SER A 211 2.31 15.55 8.95
N ARG A 212 3.50 15.68 9.58
CA ARG A 212 3.63 16.19 10.96
C ARG A 212 3.21 17.65 11.07
N SER A 213 3.65 18.49 10.14
CA SER A 213 3.34 19.91 10.12
C SER A 213 1.83 20.16 9.99
N GLU A 214 1.16 19.43 9.09
CA GLU A 214 -0.28 19.58 8.84
C GLU A 214 -1.15 18.77 9.80
N LYS A 215 -0.55 17.89 10.62
CA LYS A 215 -1.27 16.91 11.47
C LYS A 215 -2.22 16.03 10.66
N LYS A 216 -1.78 15.63 9.47
CA LYS A 216 -2.54 14.81 8.51
C LYS A 216 -1.74 13.57 8.16
N ALA A 217 -2.42 12.45 7.96
CA ALA A 217 -1.80 11.22 7.47
C ALA A 217 -1.62 11.30 5.95
N LEU A 218 -0.53 11.92 5.48
CA LEU A 218 -0.31 12.13 4.05
C LEU A 218 0.54 11.03 3.41
N ALA A 219 0.27 10.74 2.14
CA ALA A 219 1.07 9.82 1.34
C ALA A 219 1.22 10.34 -0.11
N ILE A 220 2.41 10.17 -0.68
CA ILE A 220 2.66 10.43 -2.10
C ILE A 220 2.06 9.30 -2.93
N GLN A 221 1.29 9.65 -3.94
CA GLN A 221 0.73 8.69 -4.89
C GLN A 221 1.49 8.60 -6.21
N GLY A 222 2.06 9.72 -6.65
CA GLY A 222 2.72 9.81 -7.93
C GLY A 222 3.49 11.10 -8.07
N PHE A 223 4.45 11.10 -8.99
CA PHE A 223 5.26 12.27 -9.31
C PHE A 223 5.66 12.29 -10.78
N TRP A 224 5.76 13.48 -11.35
CA TRP A 224 6.00 13.75 -12.76
C TRP A 224 6.92 14.98 -12.88
N PRO A 225 8.24 14.79 -13.01
CA PRO A 225 9.13 15.90 -13.31
C PRO A 225 8.83 16.46 -14.71
N SER A 226 9.03 17.76 -14.90
CA SER A 226 8.92 18.38 -16.23
C SER A 226 10.01 17.87 -17.16
N SER A 227 9.80 18.01 -18.48
CA SER A 227 10.77 17.56 -19.49
C SER A 227 12.19 18.08 -19.21
N ASN A 228 12.33 19.36 -18.88
CA ASN A 228 13.61 19.98 -18.51
C ASN A 228 14.03 19.76 -17.04
N GLY A 229 13.21 19.12 -16.20
CA GLY A 229 13.49 18.87 -14.79
C GLY A 229 13.50 20.12 -13.90
N ARG A 230 12.97 21.26 -14.35
CA ARG A 230 12.87 22.48 -13.53
C ARG A 230 11.67 22.47 -12.58
N ARG A 231 10.64 21.68 -12.89
CA ARG A 231 9.43 21.57 -12.08
C ARG A 231 9.14 20.12 -11.74
N LEU A 232 8.48 19.93 -10.61
CA LEU A 232 7.96 18.66 -10.16
C LEU A 232 6.47 18.81 -9.90
N ALA A 233 5.67 17.99 -10.57
CA ALA A 233 4.29 17.77 -10.18
C ALA A 233 4.20 16.49 -9.34
N TYR A 234 3.45 16.49 -8.26
CA TYR A 234 3.24 15.30 -7.42
C TYR A 234 1.87 15.30 -6.78
N THR A 235 1.32 14.10 -6.54
CA THR A 235 0.01 13.92 -5.91
C THR A 235 0.15 13.42 -4.49
N VAL A 236 -0.69 13.97 -3.61
CA VAL A 236 -0.76 13.63 -2.20
C VAL A 236 -2.19 13.22 -1.83
N GLN A 237 -2.31 12.17 -1.04
CA GLN A 237 -3.56 11.72 -0.44
C GLN A 237 -3.52 11.80 1.09
N GLU A 238 -4.67 12.05 1.68
CA GLU A 238 -4.88 12.10 3.12
C GLU A 238 -5.64 10.86 3.58
N GLY A 239 -5.15 10.18 4.63
CA GLY A 239 -5.85 9.09 5.30
C GLY A 239 -6.15 7.88 4.43
N GLY A 240 -5.44 7.70 3.30
CA GLY A 240 -5.74 6.65 2.31
C GLY A 240 -6.97 6.92 1.45
N SER A 241 -7.50 8.16 1.44
CA SER A 241 -8.57 8.57 0.53
C SER A 241 -8.15 8.39 -0.93
N GLU A 242 -9.00 7.78 -1.77
CA GLU A 242 -8.75 7.71 -3.22
C GLU A 242 -8.71 9.09 -3.91
N ILE A 243 -9.33 10.09 -3.28
CA ILE A 243 -9.34 11.48 -3.74
C ILE A 243 -8.21 12.22 -3.03
N GLY A 244 -7.26 12.73 -3.81
CA GLY A 244 -6.11 13.50 -3.35
C GLY A 244 -6.05 14.91 -3.95
N SER A 245 -4.87 15.49 -3.84
CA SER A 245 -4.51 16.79 -4.40
C SER A 245 -3.25 16.70 -5.26
N LEU A 246 -3.18 17.52 -6.30
CA LEU A 246 -2.01 17.69 -7.15
C LEU A 246 -1.29 18.98 -6.75
N HIS A 247 0.01 18.86 -6.54
CA HIS A 247 0.92 19.95 -6.21
C HIS A 247 1.92 20.13 -7.34
N VAL A 248 2.33 21.36 -7.59
CA VAL A 248 3.40 21.67 -8.55
C VAL A 248 4.39 22.61 -7.89
N MET A 249 5.65 22.22 -7.88
CA MET A 249 6.74 23.01 -7.30
C MET A 249 7.88 23.23 -8.29
N ASP A 250 8.63 24.30 -8.04
CA ASP A 250 9.93 24.55 -8.66
C ASP A 250 11.01 23.75 -7.92
N VAL A 251 11.84 23.02 -8.66
CA VAL A 251 12.78 22.05 -8.11
C VAL A 251 13.90 22.73 -7.32
N MET A 252 14.39 23.88 -7.80
CA MET A 252 15.52 24.57 -7.18
C MET A 252 15.10 25.32 -5.92
N THR A 253 13.99 26.03 -6.00
CA THR A 253 13.50 26.86 -4.89
C THR A 253 12.64 26.09 -3.90
N LYS A 254 12.14 24.90 -4.28
CA LYS A 254 11.15 24.08 -3.54
C LYS A 254 9.84 24.81 -3.24
N LYS A 255 9.56 25.89 -3.97
CA LYS A 255 8.34 26.70 -3.77
C LYS A 255 7.20 26.20 -4.65
N PRO A 256 5.95 26.29 -4.19
CA PRO A 256 4.79 26.01 -5.02
C PRO A 256 4.74 27.00 -6.20
N VAL A 257 4.45 26.49 -7.39
CA VAL A 257 4.31 27.29 -8.62
C VAL A 257 2.86 27.74 -8.80
N ILE A 258 1.92 26.93 -8.33
CA ILE A 258 0.48 27.19 -8.31
C ILE A 258 -0.10 26.68 -7.00
N GLU A 259 -1.31 27.12 -6.70
CA GLU A 259 -2.11 26.54 -5.63
C GLU A 259 -2.41 25.06 -5.91
N PRO A 260 -2.50 24.21 -4.87
CA PRO A 260 -2.86 22.81 -5.04
C PRO A 260 -4.20 22.64 -5.75
N ILE A 261 -4.25 21.67 -6.66
CA ILE A 261 -5.48 21.30 -7.37
C ILE A 261 -6.11 20.14 -6.60
N ASP A 262 -7.34 20.33 -6.12
CA ASP A 262 -8.07 19.33 -5.35
C ASP A 262 -8.78 18.29 -6.24
N ARG A 263 -9.43 17.32 -5.60
CA ARG A 263 -10.30 16.31 -6.23
C ARG A 263 -9.62 15.47 -7.32
N VAL A 264 -8.33 15.21 -7.15
CA VAL A 264 -7.53 14.41 -8.07
C VAL A 264 -7.70 12.94 -7.74
N ARG A 265 -8.19 12.13 -8.69
CA ARG A 265 -8.38 10.69 -8.55
C ARG A 265 -7.84 9.98 -9.80
N PHE A 266 -6.96 8.98 -9.61
CA PHE A 266 -6.35 8.20 -10.70
C PHE A 266 -5.74 9.05 -11.84
N ALA A 267 -5.12 10.19 -11.49
CA ALA A 267 -4.56 11.07 -12.50
C ALA A 267 -3.23 10.53 -13.05
N SER A 268 -3.06 10.69 -14.36
CA SER A 268 -1.77 10.66 -15.02
C SER A 268 -1.51 12.06 -15.57
N LEU A 269 -0.32 12.59 -15.31
CA LEU A 269 0.05 13.93 -15.74
C LEU A 269 1.03 13.86 -16.90
N SER A 270 0.79 14.69 -17.90
CA SER A 270 1.75 14.98 -18.96
C SER A 270 2.10 16.46 -18.93
N TRP A 271 3.38 16.75 -19.08
CA TRP A 271 3.83 18.09 -19.40
C TRP A 271 3.71 18.28 -20.92
N ASP A 272 3.29 19.47 -21.33
CA ASP A 272 3.43 19.86 -22.74
C ASP A 272 4.93 20.12 -23.02
N ALA A 273 5.32 19.94 -24.29
CA ALA A 273 6.71 20.01 -24.74
C ALA A 273 7.26 21.45 -24.73
#